data_AF-A0A1Y2C521-F1
#
_entry.id   AF-A0A1Y2C521-F1
#
_cell.length_a   1.000
_cell.length_b   1.000
_cell.length_c   1.000
_cell.angle_alpha   90.00
_cell.angle_beta   90.00
_cell.angle_gamma   90.00
#
_symmetry.space_group_name_H-M   'P 1'
#
loop_
_entity.id
_entity.type
_entity.pdbx_description
1 polymer ?
#
loop_
_entity_poly.entity_id
_entity_poly.type
_entity_poly.pdbx_seq_one_letter_code
_entity_poly.pdbx_strand_id
1 'polypeptide(L)'
;MFREGCANYFQVISEDLDSLLYGMDVTNFKFDPTHLTDNVANTTPGYSFMTDAANSTIFTEANGNRLEEHLRKKIELRAMFFVPGRCIYKADAMEQYTVQVDKFISLLMLGLTLFCGMPPRTTEFQMTSIVNSGLGKRNLMILEHRLCINLRYNKSSANSGYHKDVFRFVPDKLAQILMKYLVFVYPLYT
;
A
#
# COMPACT_ATOMS: atom_id res chain seq x y z
N MET A 1 -20.24 -17.26 -12.26
CA MET A 1 -19.92 -15.93 -12.84
C MET A 1 -19.37 -14.92 -11.81
N PHE A 2 -20.12 -14.36 -10.86
CA PHE A 2 -19.56 -13.33 -9.94
C PHE A 2 -18.48 -13.85 -8.96
N ARG A 3 -18.68 -15.04 -8.38
CA ARG A 3 -17.69 -15.69 -7.50
C ARG A 3 -16.38 -16.04 -8.24
N GLU A 4 -16.50 -16.49 -9.49
CA GLU A 4 -15.34 -16.76 -10.37
C GLU A 4 -14.60 -15.47 -10.70
N GLY A 5 -15.31 -14.37 -11.02
CA GLY A 5 -14.70 -13.07 -11.25
C GLY A 5 -13.93 -12.54 -10.05
N CYS A 6 -14.46 -12.70 -8.83
CA CYS A 6 -13.77 -12.33 -7.60
C CYS A 6 -12.50 -13.18 -7.36
N ALA A 7 -12.60 -14.49 -7.56
CA ALA A 7 -11.46 -15.39 -7.41
C ALA A 7 -10.36 -15.06 -8.44
N ASN A 8 -10.75 -14.83 -9.70
CA ASN A 8 -9.85 -14.45 -10.78
C ASN A 8 -9.15 -13.11 -10.48
N TYR A 9 -9.88 -12.11 -9.96
CA TYR A 9 -9.27 -10.84 -9.53
C TYR A 9 -8.15 -11.06 -8.50
N PHE A 10 -8.43 -11.79 -7.41
CA PHE A 10 -7.45 -12.00 -6.35
C PHE A 10 -6.25 -12.84 -6.81
N GLN A 11 -6.47 -13.76 -7.75
CA GLN A 11 -5.38 -14.51 -8.38
C GLN A 11 -4.47 -13.54 -9.17
N VAL A 12 -5.03 -12.80 -10.13
CA VAL A 12 -4.28 -11.89 -11.00
C VAL A 12 -3.49 -10.85 -10.19
N ILE A 13 -4.13 -10.19 -9.21
CA ILE A 13 -3.42 -9.16 -8.42
C ILE A 13 -2.34 -9.76 -7.51
N SER A 14 -2.47 -11.02 -7.08
CA SER A 14 -1.42 -11.69 -6.30
C SER A 14 -0.23 -12.04 -7.19
N GLU A 15 -0.47 -12.53 -8.41
CA GLU A 15 0.57 -12.82 -9.40
C GLU A 15 1.34 -11.55 -9.81
N ASP A 16 0.65 -10.42 -9.98
CA ASP A 16 1.27 -9.13 -10.26
C ASP A 16 2.13 -8.65 -9.08
N LEU A 17 1.64 -8.80 -7.84
CA LEU A 17 2.42 -8.47 -6.65
C LEU A 17 3.67 -9.34 -6.54
N ASP A 18 3.56 -10.65 -6.75
CA ASP A 18 4.69 -11.58 -6.69
C ASP A 18 5.75 -11.25 -7.76
N SER A 19 5.30 -10.80 -8.93
CA SER A 19 6.19 -10.31 -10.01
C SER A 19 6.98 -9.07 -9.56
N LEU A 20 6.32 -8.11 -8.89
CA LEU A 20 6.96 -6.90 -8.36
C LEU A 20 7.94 -7.17 -7.21
N LEU A 21 7.83 -8.32 -6.55
CA LEU A 21 8.74 -8.74 -5.48
C LEU A 21 10.00 -9.42 -6.03
N TYR A 22 10.10 -9.69 -7.34
CA TYR A 22 11.26 -10.32 -7.98
C TYR A 22 11.74 -11.59 -7.25
N GLY A 23 10.78 -12.42 -6.81
CA GLY A 23 11.05 -13.65 -6.05
C GLY A 23 11.70 -13.40 -4.68
N MET A 24 11.44 -12.25 -4.05
CA MET A 24 11.73 -12.01 -2.63
C MET A 24 10.71 -12.78 -1.78
N ASP A 25 11.22 -13.54 -0.80
CA ASP A 25 10.35 -14.25 0.15
C ASP A 25 9.80 -13.27 1.18
N VAL A 26 8.47 -13.09 1.15
CA VAL A 26 7.69 -12.28 2.08
C VAL A 26 6.66 -13.11 2.84
N THR A 27 6.79 -14.43 2.84
CA THR A 27 5.84 -15.34 3.52
C THR A 27 5.84 -15.16 5.03
N ASN A 28 6.96 -14.68 5.60
CA ASN A 28 7.08 -14.32 7.00
C ASN A 28 6.30 -13.05 7.39
N PHE A 29 5.84 -12.26 6.41
CA PHE A 29 4.98 -11.11 6.63
C PHE A 29 3.52 -11.50 6.46
N LYS A 30 2.79 -11.52 7.58
CA LYS A 30 1.34 -11.65 7.63
C LYS A 30 0.77 -10.43 8.32
N PHE A 31 -0.08 -9.69 7.62
CA PHE A 31 -0.75 -8.55 8.22
C PHE A 31 -1.85 -9.01 9.17
N ASP A 32 -1.73 -8.70 10.45
CA ASP A 32 -2.77 -8.99 11.45
C ASP A 32 -3.16 -7.70 12.18
N PRO A 33 -4.28 -7.06 11.78
CA PRO A 33 -4.71 -5.80 12.38
C PRO A 33 -5.21 -5.93 13.83
N THR A 34 -5.44 -7.14 14.35
CA THR A 34 -5.95 -7.34 15.71
C THR A 34 -4.95 -6.97 16.80
N HIS A 35 -3.67 -6.96 16.46
CA HIS A 35 -2.57 -6.69 17.38
C HIS A 35 -1.87 -5.35 17.08
N LEU A 36 -2.43 -4.54 16.20
CA LEU A 36 -1.85 -3.23 15.84
C LEU A 36 -2.43 -2.11 16.69
N THR A 37 -1.54 -1.25 17.17
CA THR A 37 -1.91 0.02 17.79
C THR A 37 -2.09 1.10 16.73
N ASP A 38 -3.22 1.81 16.74
CA ASP A 38 -3.42 2.97 15.88
C ASP A 38 -4.16 4.10 16.59
N ASN A 39 -3.46 5.20 16.86
CA ASN A 39 -4.06 6.41 17.38
C ASN A 39 -4.65 7.26 16.23
N VAL A 40 -5.92 7.01 15.94
CA VAL A 40 -6.67 7.75 14.90
C VAL A 40 -6.82 9.26 15.19
N ALA A 41 -6.69 9.67 16.46
CA ALA A 41 -6.74 11.06 16.86
C ALA A 41 -5.45 11.82 16.54
N ASN A 42 -4.30 11.11 16.46
CA ASN A 42 -2.99 11.69 16.22
C ASN A 42 -2.91 12.44 14.88
N THR A 43 -2.44 13.69 14.94
CA THR A 43 -2.24 14.61 13.79
C THR A 43 -0.78 14.85 13.43
N THR A 44 0.16 14.30 14.19
CA THR A 44 1.60 14.54 13.99
C THR A 44 2.02 14.11 12.60
N PRO A 45 2.65 14.97 11.79
CA PRO A 45 3.18 14.60 10.48
C PRO A 45 4.13 13.40 10.58
N GLY A 46 4.05 12.48 9.61
CA GLY A 46 4.80 11.22 9.61
C GLY A 46 4.18 10.08 10.42
N TYR A 47 3.14 10.35 11.23
CA TYR A 47 2.48 9.30 12.01
C TYR A 47 1.50 8.46 11.18
N SER A 48 1.57 7.14 11.36
CA SER A 48 0.58 6.13 11.00
C SER A 48 0.73 4.91 11.92
N PHE A 49 -0.18 3.93 11.82
CA PHE A 49 0.02 2.64 12.51
C PHE A 49 1.31 1.93 12.05
N MET A 50 1.83 2.21 10.84
CA MET A 50 3.08 1.63 10.37
C MET A 50 4.31 2.30 11.00
N THR A 51 4.18 3.51 11.53
CA THR A 51 5.26 4.24 12.22
C THR A 51 5.07 4.32 13.72
N ASP A 52 4.00 3.71 14.25
CA ASP A 52 3.76 3.60 15.68
C ASP A 52 4.79 2.66 16.34
N ALA A 53 5.46 3.13 17.38
CA ALA A 53 6.51 2.39 18.06
C ALA A 53 6.02 1.04 18.62
N ALA A 54 4.74 0.95 19.00
CA ALA A 54 4.14 -0.30 19.47
C ALA A 54 4.07 -1.39 18.39
N ASN A 55 4.12 -1.00 17.11
CA ASN A 55 4.04 -1.92 15.97
C ASN A 55 5.41 -2.16 15.29
N SER A 56 6.50 -1.71 15.91
CA SER A 56 7.86 -1.76 15.36
C SER A 56 8.38 -3.18 15.09
N THR A 57 7.84 -4.20 15.75
CA THR A 57 8.17 -5.61 15.49
C THR A 57 7.67 -6.10 14.12
N ILE A 58 6.62 -5.47 13.60
CA ILE A 58 6.01 -5.79 12.30
C ILE A 58 6.51 -4.82 11.24
N PHE A 59 6.53 -3.52 11.55
CA PHE A 59 6.95 -2.44 10.67
C PHE A 59 8.30 -1.87 11.12
N THR A 60 9.38 -2.47 10.61
CA THR A 60 10.75 -2.02 10.88
C THR A 60 11.22 -1.06 9.78
N GLU A 61 12.19 -0.19 10.09
CA GLU A 61 12.89 0.61 9.06
C GLU A 61 13.50 -0.28 7.98
N ALA A 62 13.97 -1.48 8.35
CA ALA A 62 14.51 -2.45 7.41
C ALA A 62 13.50 -2.86 6.34
N ASN A 63 12.19 -2.92 6.66
CA ASN A 63 11.18 -3.25 5.66
C ASN A 63 11.19 -2.27 4.48
N GLY A 64 11.47 -0.99 4.74
CA GLY A 64 11.54 0.04 3.71
C GLY A 64 12.57 -0.24 2.62
N ASN A 65 13.67 -0.94 2.94
CA ASN A 65 14.74 -1.16 1.97
C ASN A 65 14.88 -2.63 1.54
N ARG A 66 14.01 -3.53 2.03
CA ARG A 66 14.14 -4.98 1.81
C ARG A 66 14.14 -5.38 0.34
N LEU A 67 13.27 -4.79 -0.48
CA LEU A 67 13.23 -5.09 -1.90
C LEU A 67 14.50 -4.61 -2.61
N GLU A 68 14.93 -3.37 -2.36
CA GLU A 68 16.19 -2.86 -2.89
C GLU A 68 17.39 -3.72 -2.48
N GLU A 69 17.48 -4.10 -1.21
CA GLU A 69 18.53 -4.99 -0.73
C GLU A 69 18.52 -6.34 -1.45
N HIS A 70 17.33 -6.91 -1.69
CA HIS A 70 17.16 -8.15 -2.45
C HIS A 70 17.65 -8.01 -3.88
N LEU A 71 17.30 -6.91 -4.56
CA LEU A 71 17.79 -6.58 -5.90
C LEU A 71 19.32 -6.45 -5.93
N ARG A 72 19.92 -5.87 -4.88
CA ARG A 72 21.39 -5.73 -4.76
C ARG A 72 22.11 -7.06 -4.48
N LYS A 73 21.48 -7.97 -3.73
CA LYS A 73 22.09 -9.24 -3.29
C LYS A 73 22.11 -10.31 -4.39
N LYS A 74 21.05 -10.44 -5.20
CA LYS A 74 20.98 -11.45 -6.28
C LYS A 74 21.73 -10.99 -7.52
N ILE A 75 22.64 -11.82 -8.04
CA ILE A 75 23.55 -11.42 -9.15
C ILE A 75 22.78 -11.03 -10.42
N GLU A 76 21.73 -11.77 -10.76
CA GLU A 76 20.90 -11.53 -11.95
C GLU A 76 20.09 -10.23 -11.82
N LEU A 77 19.44 -10.02 -10.67
CA LEU A 77 18.67 -8.80 -10.39
C LEU A 77 19.58 -7.59 -10.29
N ARG A 78 20.78 -7.75 -9.71
CA ARG A 78 21.77 -6.68 -9.65
C ARG A 78 22.21 -6.26 -11.04
N ALA A 79 22.48 -7.23 -11.92
CA ALA A 79 22.82 -6.96 -13.32
C ALA A 79 21.65 -6.33 -14.09
N MET A 80 20.41 -6.66 -13.74
CA MET A 80 19.21 -6.08 -14.33
C MET A 80 19.00 -4.62 -13.90
N PHE A 81 19.10 -4.33 -12.60
CA PHE A 81 18.72 -3.02 -12.04
C PHE A 81 19.85 -2.02 -11.88
N PHE A 82 21.11 -2.46 -11.73
CA PHE A 82 22.22 -1.56 -11.40
C PHE A 82 23.29 -1.51 -12.49
N VAL A 83 23.91 -0.35 -12.64
CA VAL A 83 25.06 -0.16 -13.53
C VAL A 83 26.24 -1.00 -12.99
N PRO A 84 26.91 -1.82 -13.83
CA PRO A 84 28.04 -2.63 -13.39
C PRO A 84 29.13 -1.81 -12.69
N GLY A 85 29.60 -2.30 -11.54
CA GLY A 85 30.61 -1.63 -10.72
C GLY A 85 30.14 -0.35 -10.01
N ARG A 86 28.85 0.01 -10.10
CA ARG A 86 28.27 1.18 -9.42
C ARG A 86 27.02 0.77 -8.64
N CYS A 87 26.69 1.56 -7.63
CA CYS A 87 25.43 1.43 -6.86
C CYS A 87 24.35 2.38 -7.40
N ILE A 88 24.30 2.56 -8.72
CA ILE A 88 23.37 3.46 -9.41
C ILE A 88 22.40 2.62 -10.23
N TYR A 89 21.10 2.93 -10.12
CA TYR A 89 20.07 2.28 -10.92
C TYR A 89 20.21 2.58 -12.41
N LYS A 90 19.88 1.59 -13.25
CA LYS A 90 19.70 1.82 -14.68
C LYS A 90 18.35 2.49 -14.92
N ALA A 91 18.33 3.53 -15.75
CA ALA A 91 17.14 4.33 -15.99
C ALA A 91 16.01 3.52 -16.64
N ASP A 92 16.34 2.68 -17.63
CA ASP A 92 15.41 1.79 -18.32
C ASP A 92 14.78 0.75 -17.39
N ALA A 93 15.57 0.16 -16.50
CA ALA A 93 15.08 -0.80 -15.51
C ALA A 93 14.08 -0.15 -14.53
N MET A 94 14.39 1.06 -14.05
CA MET A 94 13.48 1.78 -13.15
C MET A 94 12.23 2.27 -13.87
N GLU A 95 12.32 2.72 -15.12
CA GLU A 95 11.15 3.08 -15.92
C GLU A 95 10.20 1.89 -16.10
N GLN A 96 10.75 0.71 -16.44
CA GLN A 96 9.96 -0.52 -16.56
C GLN A 96 9.35 -0.96 -15.23
N TYR A 97 10.09 -0.79 -14.12
CA TYR A 97 9.57 -1.07 -12.78
C TYR A 97 8.40 -0.16 -12.43
N THR A 98 8.54 1.16 -12.62
CA THR A 98 7.47 2.15 -12.40
C THR A 98 6.22 1.82 -13.19
N VAL A 99 6.36 1.47 -14.48
CA VAL A 99 5.22 1.08 -15.32
C VAL A 99 4.50 -0.18 -14.80
N GLN A 100 5.24 -1.15 -14.25
CA GLN A 100 4.64 -2.35 -13.65
C GLN A 100 3.91 -2.01 -12.35
N VAL A 101 4.50 -1.16 -11.51
CA VAL A 101 3.89 -0.70 -10.27
C VAL A 101 2.61 0.09 -10.56
N ASP A 102 2.59 0.98 -11.55
CA ASP A 102 1.41 1.75 -11.94
C ASP A 102 0.25 0.87 -12.41
N LYS A 103 0.55 -0.21 -13.16
CA LYS A 103 -0.44 -1.22 -13.57
C LYS A 103 -1.00 -1.96 -12.35
N PHE A 104 -0.14 -2.38 -11.43
CA PHE A 104 -0.55 -3.02 -10.19
C PHE A 104 -1.43 -2.10 -9.34
N ILE A 105 -1.05 -0.82 -9.17
CA ILE A 105 -1.85 0.18 -8.46
C ILE A 105 -3.23 0.32 -9.10
N SER A 106 -3.31 0.30 -10.45
CA SER A 106 -4.59 0.36 -11.17
C SER A 106 -5.50 -0.83 -10.85
N LEU A 107 -4.94 -2.04 -10.74
CA LEU A 107 -5.69 -3.23 -10.32
C LEU A 107 -6.06 -3.21 -8.84
N LEU A 108 -5.15 -2.75 -7.96
CA LEU A 108 -5.42 -2.57 -6.54
C LEU A 108 -6.59 -1.60 -6.34
N MET A 109 -6.60 -0.53 -7.13
CA MET A 109 -7.67 0.46 -7.16
C MET A 109 -9.01 -0.11 -7.61
N LEU A 110 -8.99 -0.99 -8.61
CA LEU A 110 -10.18 -1.69 -9.04
C LEU A 110 -10.76 -2.53 -7.90
N GLY A 111 -9.95 -3.31 -7.17
CA GLY A 111 -10.45 -4.12 -6.05
C GLY A 111 -10.96 -3.27 -4.90
N LEU A 112 -10.26 -2.20 -4.58
CA LEU A 112 -10.70 -1.24 -3.58
C LEU A 112 -12.05 -0.60 -3.95
N THR A 113 -12.27 -0.28 -5.23
CA THR A 113 -13.55 0.19 -5.75
C THR A 113 -14.64 -0.89 -5.64
N LEU A 114 -14.35 -2.10 -6.14
CA LEU A 114 -15.31 -3.21 -6.21
C LEU A 114 -15.72 -3.75 -4.83
N PHE A 115 -14.76 -3.89 -3.92
CA PHE A 115 -14.97 -4.59 -2.65
C PHE A 115 -15.15 -3.66 -1.45
N CYS A 116 -14.65 -2.41 -1.52
CA CYS A 116 -14.80 -1.44 -0.42
C CYS A 116 -15.86 -0.38 -0.75
N GLY A 117 -16.49 -0.43 -1.93
CA GLY A 117 -17.50 0.55 -2.35
C GLY A 117 -16.94 1.97 -2.44
N MET A 118 -15.65 2.08 -2.79
CA MET A 118 -15.01 3.36 -3.03
C MET A 118 -15.51 3.93 -4.37
N PRO A 119 -15.79 5.24 -4.46
CA PRO A 119 -16.17 5.83 -5.73
C PRO A 119 -15.00 5.70 -6.72
N PRO A 120 -15.27 5.44 -8.02
CA PRO A 120 -14.24 5.27 -9.05
C PRO A 120 -13.52 6.57 -9.43
N ARG A 121 -13.37 7.53 -8.50
CA ARG A 121 -12.67 8.80 -8.74
C ARG A 121 -11.22 8.68 -8.29
N THR A 122 -10.32 8.68 -9.27
CA THR A 122 -8.86 8.63 -9.13
C THR A 122 -8.30 9.66 -8.13
N THR A 123 -8.94 10.84 -8.02
CA THR A 123 -8.48 11.92 -7.14
C THR A 123 -8.65 11.66 -5.65
N GLU A 124 -9.54 10.74 -5.24
CA GLU A 124 -9.75 10.41 -3.82
C GLU A 124 -8.77 9.34 -3.31
N PHE A 125 -8.20 8.50 -4.18
CA PHE A 125 -7.13 7.55 -3.80
C PHE A 125 -5.72 8.07 -4.02
N GLN A 126 -5.52 9.06 -4.90
CA GLN A 126 -4.31 9.89 -4.84
C GLN A 126 -4.17 10.59 -3.47
N MET A 127 -5.24 10.60 -2.65
CA MET A 127 -5.25 11.03 -1.27
C MET A 127 -5.29 9.88 -0.26
N THR A 128 -4.95 8.63 -0.63
CA THR A 128 -4.62 7.60 0.36
C THR A 128 -3.33 7.95 1.05
N SER A 129 -3.43 8.92 1.94
CA SER A 129 -2.36 9.36 2.80
C SER A 129 -2.14 8.22 3.78
N ILE A 130 -1.05 7.47 3.57
CA ILE A 130 -0.63 6.37 4.45
C ILE A 130 -0.18 6.93 5.79
N VAL A 131 0.46 8.10 5.75
CA VAL A 131 0.95 8.85 6.90
C VAL A 131 0.28 10.21 6.98
N ASN A 132 0.20 10.75 8.18
CA ASN A 132 -0.21 12.13 8.38
C ASN A 132 0.77 13.06 7.64
N SER A 133 0.25 14.09 7.00
CA SER A 133 1.03 15.15 6.37
C SER A 133 0.78 16.48 7.06
N GLY A 134 1.60 17.50 6.77
CA GLY A 134 1.32 18.87 7.21
C GLY A 134 0.02 19.45 6.64
N LEU A 135 -0.52 18.84 5.57
CA LEU A 135 -1.75 19.27 4.90
C LEU A 135 -3.01 18.54 5.41
N GLY A 136 -2.86 17.46 6.18
CA GLY A 136 -4.00 16.70 6.66
C GLY A 136 -3.66 15.35 7.27
N LYS A 137 -4.66 14.76 7.92
CA LYS A 137 -4.57 13.41 8.48
C LYS A 137 -4.51 12.36 7.39
N ARG A 138 -3.84 11.26 7.71
CA ARG A 138 -3.94 10.01 6.96
C ARG A 138 -5.38 9.52 6.87
N ASN A 139 -5.69 8.74 5.84
CA ASN A 139 -6.99 8.09 5.71
C ASN A 139 -6.94 6.56 5.83
N LEU A 140 -5.75 5.94 5.75
CA LEU A 140 -5.58 4.52 6.03
C LEU A 140 -5.39 4.32 7.54
N MET A 141 -6.28 3.53 8.15
CA MET A 141 -6.35 3.40 9.61
C MET A 141 -6.68 1.97 10.03
N ILE A 142 -6.36 1.61 11.27
CA ILE A 142 -6.90 0.44 11.95
C ILE A 142 -8.07 0.89 12.82
N LEU A 143 -9.25 0.34 12.56
CA LEU A 143 -10.46 0.59 13.34
C LEU A 143 -11.16 -0.73 13.60
N GLU A 144 -11.58 -0.99 14.84
CA GLU A 144 -12.23 -2.25 15.22
C GLU A 144 -11.47 -3.49 14.71
N HIS A 145 -10.15 -3.49 14.92
CA HIS A 145 -9.24 -4.58 14.53
C HIS A 145 -9.23 -4.89 13.03
N ARG A 146 -9.59 -3.93 12.17
CA ARG A 146 -9.62 -4.09 10.71
C ARG A 146 -9.01 -2.89 10.02
N LEU A 147 -8.41 -3.13 8.85
CA LEU A 147 -7.96 -2.06 7.98
C LEU A 147 -9.16 -1.33 7.40
N CYS A 148 -9.16 0.00 7.50
CA CYS A 148 -10.20 0.83 6.93
C CYS A 148 -9.60 2.07 6.24
N ILE A 149 -10.37 2.58 5.28
CA ILE A 149 -10.08 3.83 4.58
C ILE A 149 -11.16 4.84 4.96
N ASN A 150 -10.76 5.96 5.54
CA ASN A 150 -11.65 7.07 5.85
C ASN A 150 -11.78 8.01 4.64
N LEU A 151 -12.93 7.98 3.98
CA LEU A 151 -13.26 8.91 2.90
C LEU A 151 -13.91 10.16 3.48
N ARG A 152 -13.19 11.28 3.45
CA ARG A 152 -13.73 12.59 3.78
C ARG A 152 -14.53 13.12 2.59
N TYR A 153 -15.83 12.94 2.62
CA TYR A 153 -16.71 13.38 1.54
C TYR A 153 -16.86 14.92 1.54
N ASN A 154 -16.35 15.60 0.52
CA ASN A 154 -16.28 17.08 0.50
C ASN A 154 -17.53 17.79 -0.07
N LYS A 155 -18.47 17.08 -0.71
CA LYS A 155 -19.57 17.75 -1.45
C LYS A 155 -20.70 18.26 -0.54
N SER A 156 -20.91 17.64 0.62
CA SER A 156 -21.94 18.06 1.58
C SER A 156 -21.44 19.09 2.60
N SER A 157 -20.12 19.21 2.74
CA SER A 157 -19.48 20.15 3.67
C SER A 157 -19.62 21.61 3.23
N ALA A 158 -19.75 21.89 1.93
CA ALA A 158 -19.97 23.26 1.44
C ALA A 158 -21.34 23.84 1.85
N ASN A 159 -22.35 22.99 2.07
CA ASN A 159 -23.70 23.42 2.44
C ASN A 159 -24.06 23.25 3.93
N SER A 160 -23.38 22.35 4.65
CA SER A 160 -23.78 21.99 6.04
C SER A 160 -22.76 22.33 7.11
N GLY A 161 -21.50 22.61 6.77
CA GLY A 161 -20.42 22.82 7.75
C GLY A 161 -20.00 21.55 8.53
N TYR A 162 -20.68 20.42 8.33
CA TYR A 162 -20.34 19.14 8.96
C TYR A 162 -19.63 18.22 7.96
N HIS A 163 -18.44 17.73 8.36
CA HIS A 163 -17.75 16.66 7.65
C HIS A 163 -18.34 15.31 8.10
N LYS A 164 -18.84 14.53 7.14
CA LYS A 164 -19.24 13.15 7.40
C LYS A 164 -18.08 12.23 7.02
N ASP A 165 -17.46 11.63 8.03
CA ASP A 165 -16.49 10.56 7.83
C ASP A 165 -17.22 9.31 7.31
N VAL A 166 -16.67 8.70 6.26
CA VAL A 166 -17.18 7.46 5.70
C VAL A 166 -16.07 6.42 5.75
N PHE A 167 -16.17 5.52 6.71
CA PHE A 167 -15.22 4.42 6.85
C PHE A 167 -15.59 3.26 5.93
N ARG A 168 -14.64 2.85 5.10
CA ARG A 168 -14.73 1.67 4.25
C ARG A 168 -13.76 0.61 4.74
N PHE A 169 -14.27 -0.52 5.22
CA PHE A 169 -13.44 -1.62 5.68
C PHE A 169 -12.89 -2.40 4.48
N VAL A 170 -11.59 -2.68 4.51
CA VAL A 170 -10.90 -3.43 3.47
C VAL A 170 -11.03 -4.92 3.78
N PRO A 171 -11.50 -5.76 2.84
CA PRO A 171 -11.54 -7.21 3.04
C PRO A 171 -10.16 -7.79 3.32
N ASP A 172 -10.06 -8.78 4.21
CA ASP A 172 -8.78 -9.31 4.70
C ASP A 172 -7.80 -9.69 3.58
N LYS A 173 -8.27 -10.38 2.53
CA LYS A 173 -7.43 -10.74 1.39
C LYS A 173 -6.83 -9.52 0.69
N LEU A 174 -7.64 -8.48 0.49
CA LEU A 174 -7.19 -7.24 -0.14
C LEU A 174 -6.27 -6.45 0.80
N ALA A 175 -6.53 -6.49 2.12
CA ALA A 175 -5.67 -5.88 3.12
C ALA A 175 -4.28 -6.54 3.15
N GLN A 176 -4.17 -7.87 3.03
CA GLN A 176 -2.87 -8.54 2.90
C GLN A 176 -2.07 -8.03 1.69
N ILE A 177 -2.72 -7.91 0.53
CA ILE A 177 -2.10 -7.46 -0.72
C ILE A 177 -1.66 -6.00 -0.61
N LEU A 178 -2.57 -5.12 -0.16
CA LEU A 178 -2.28 -3.71 0.06
C LEU A 178 -1.10 -3.53 1.03
N MET A 179 -1.09 -4.26 2.15
CA MET A 179 -0.03 -4.11 3.15
C MET A 179 1.31 -4.63 2.67
N LYS A 180 1.36 -5.76 1.94
CA LYS A 180 2.61 -6.21 1.31
C LYS A 180 3.14 -5.21 0.29
N TYR A 181 2.26 -4.62 -0.52
CA TYR A 181 2.63 -3.55 -1.44
C TYR A 181 3.24 -2.35 -0.68
N LEU A 182 2.56 -1.84 0.35
CA LEU A 182 3.02 -0.69 1.13
C LEU A 182 4.35 -0.94 1.85
N VAL A 183 4.58 -2.18 2.31
CA VAL A 183 5.76 -2.54 3.10
C VAL A 183 6.97 -2.83 2.22
N PHE A 184 6.79 -3.47 1.05
CA PHE A 184 7.90 -4.01 0.27
C PHE A 184 8.11 -3.34 -1.10
N VAL A 185 7.04 -2.91 -1.76
CA VAL A 185 7.11 -2.38 -3.13
C VAL A 185 7.13 -0.86 -3.10
N TYR A 186 6.18 -0.25 -2.38
CA TYR A 186 6.02 1.20 -2.29
C TYR A 186 7.31 1.96 -1.95
N PRO A 187 8.18 1.50 -1.01
CA PRO A 187 9.40 2.23 -0.66
C PRO A 187 10.40 2.41 -1.81
N LEU A 188 10.46 1.48 -2.76
CA LEU A 188 11.34 1.58 -3.94
C LEU A 188 10.72 2.44 -5.05
N TYR A 189 9.40 2.66 -5.01
CA TYR A 189 8.66 3.45 -5.98
C TYR A 189 8.65 4.96 -5.66
N THR A 190 8.84 5.35 -4.39
CA THR A 190 8.75 6.74 -3.89
C THR A 190 10.06 7.51 -3.91
#